data_AF-A0A3Q4A8W9-F1
#
_entry.id   AF-A0A3Q4A8W9-F1
#
_cell.length_a   1.000
_cell.length_b   1.000
_cell.length_c   1.000
_cell.angle_alpha   90.00
_cell.angle_beta   90.00
_cell.angle_gamma   90.00
#
_symmetry.space_group_name_H-M   'P 1'
#
loop_
_entity.id
_entity.type
_entity.pdbx_description
1 polymer ?
#
loop_
_entity_poly.entity_id
_entity_poly.type
_entity_poly.pdbx_seq_one_letter_code
_entity_poly.pdbx_strand_id
1 'polypeptide(L)'
;MPRPGLGCLLLPLPLLLLGVYAVFGTELTFELSDNDKQCFYEELDEDTKFDIDFQVISGGNYDVDCFITDPQNNVLYNEQKKQYDSFSHTTAMSGVYKICFSNEFSTFTHKTVYLEFRHGDEQPLLQSMTSVTALTQLESSCVSIHEILKVVGESQTWYRLREAYDRTKAEHLLQRVTYWSIGETVLLFVIGIGQVMLLRSFFTEKKGSVAATT
;
A
#
# COMPACT_ATOMS: atom_id res chain seq x y z
N MET A 1 -33.40 64.75 -0.80
CA MET A 1 -31.97 65.11 -0.88
C MET A 1 -31.49 65.36 0.55
N PRO A 2 -30.36 64.82 1.03
CA PRO A 2 -29.21 64.24 0.32
C PRO A 2 -28.96 62.73 0.59
N ARG A 3 -28.32 62.07 -0.38
CA ARG A 3 -27.32 60.97 -0.27
C ARG A 3 -25.95 61.60 -0.66
N PRO A 4 -24.76 60.98 -0.53
CA PRO A 4 -24.43 59.59 -0.15
C PRO A 4 -23.27 59.45 0.87
N GLY A 5 -23.12 58.26 1.46
CA GLY A 5 -21.89 57.80 2.11
C GLY A 5 -21.64 56.37 1.67
N LEU A 6 -20.85 56.21 0.60
CA LEU A 6 -20.43 54.95 0.01
C LEU A 6 -19.19 54.48 0.78
N GLY A 7 -19.27 53.34 1.46
CA GLY A 7 -18.13 52.75 2.18
C GLY A 7 -18.20 51.23 2.18
N CYS A 8 -17.30 50.61 1.42
CA CYS A 8 -16.80 49.23 1.48
C CYS A 8 -17.83 48.14 1.86
N LEU A 9 -18.38 47.34 0.95
CA LEU A 9 -17.67 46.36 0.11
C LEU A 9 -16.47 45.76 0.85
N LEU A 10 -16.70 44.69 1.61
CA LEU A 10 -15.87 43.47 1.64
C LEU A 10 -16.56 42.43 2.53
N LEU A 11 -17.05 41.38 1.86
CA LEU A 11 -17.49 40.11 2.45
C LEU A 11 -16.44 39.53 3.40
N PRO A 12 -16.88 38.85 4.48
CA PRO A 12 -16.30 37.55 4.75
C PRO A 12 -17.39 36.54 5.12
N LEU A 13 -18.12 36.06 4.11
CA LEU A 13 -18.72 34.72 4.14
C LEU A 13 -18.27 34.08 2.83
N PRO A 14 -17.35 33.11 2.85
CA PRO A 14 -17.57 31.84 3.56
C PRO A 14 -16.29 31.29 4.21
N LEU A 15 -16.20 31.27 5.54
CA LEU A 15 -15.20 30.46 6.26
C LEU A 15 -15.85 29.40 7.16
N LEU A 16 -17.14 29.10 6.94
CA LEU A 16 -17.89 28.18 7.77
C LEU A 16 -18.61 27.16 6.87
N LEU A 17 -17.89 26.11 6.50
CA LEU A 17 -18.39 24.75 6.17
C LEU A 17 -17.19 23.91 5.69
N LEU A 18 -16.16 23.77 6.53
CA LEU A 18 -15.42 22.50 6.50
C LEU A 18 -16.35 21.48 7.14
N GLY A 19 -17.24 20.90 6.33
CA GLY A 19 -17.88 19.65 6.70
C GLY A 19 -16.78 18.63 6.87
N VAL A 20 -16.54 18.19 8.10
CA VAL A 20 -15.75 17.00 8.35
C VAL A 20 -16.61 15.84 7.83
N TYR A 21 -16.40 15.49 6.56
CA TYR A 21 -16.93 14.25 6.05
C TYR A 21 -16.18 13.14 6.79
N ALA A 22 -16.88 12.42 7.65
CA ALA A 22 -16.39 11.16 8.16
C ALA A 22 -16.25 10.23 6.95
N VAL A 23 -15.02 10.03 6.50
CA VAL A 23 -14.70 9.03 5.49
C VAL A 23 -14.61 7.70 6.24
N PHE A 24 -15.59 6.84 6.03
CA PHE A 24 -15.47 5.44 6.41
C PHE A 24 -14.56 4.77 5.37
N GLY A 25 -13.36 4.37 5.80
CA GLY A 25 -12.45 3.59 4.98
C GLY A 25 -12.67 2.11 5.25
N THR A 26 -12.91 1.32 4.20
CA THR A 26 -12.92 -0.16 4.25
C THR A 26 -11.53 -0.75 4.02
N GLU A 27 -10.55 0.09 3.71
CA GLU A 27 -9.17 -0.28 3.36
C GLU A 27 -8.21 0.24 4.45
N LEU A 28 -7.26 -0.59 4.85
CA LEU A 28 -6.24 -0.30 5.85
C LEU A 28 -4.89 -0.82 5.38
N THR A 29 -3.86 0.02 5.43
CA THR A 29 -2.47 -0.43 5.29
C THR A 29 -1.75 -0.22 6.61
N PHE A 30 -1.12 -1.27 7.13
CA PHE A 30 -0.43 -1.22 8.42
C PHE A 30 0.92 -1.93 8.36
N GLU A 31 1.81 -1.53 9.26
CA GLU A 31 3.09 -2.20 9.48
C GLU A 31 2.95 -3.21 10.61
N LEU A 32 3.38 -4.45 10.35
CA LEU A 32 3.42 -5.56 11.28
C LEU A 32 4.87 -5.84 11.64
N SER A 33 5.22 -5.61 12.90
CA SER A 33 6.59 -5.76 13.41
C SER A 33 7.10 -7.20 13.31
N ASP A 34 8.41 -7.39 13.45
CA ASP A 34 9.00 -8.72 13.64
C ASP A 34 8.53 -9.35 14.94
N ASN A 35 8.34 -10.67 14.91
CA ASN A 35 7.86 -11.46 16.03
C ASN A 35 6.54 -10.94 16.67
N ASP A 36 5.68 -10.28 15.89
CA ASP A 36 4.49 -9.61 16.39
C ASP A 36 3.23 -10.07 15.68
N LYS A 37 2.09 -9.78 16.30
CA LYS A 37 0.76 -10.20 15.87
C LYS A 37 -0.24 -9.09 16.12
N GLN A 38 -0.93 -8.68 15.05
CA GLN A 38 -1.91 -7.61 15.10
C GLN A 38 -3.29 -8.13 14.73
N CYS A 39 -4.31 -7.72 15.48
CA CYS A 39 -5.69 -8.13 15.28
C CYS A 39 -6.63 -6.93 15.14
N PHE A 40 -7.59 -7.07 14.25
CA PHE A 40 -8.67 -6.13 13.97
C PHE A 40 -10.01 -6.78 14.33
N TYR A 41 -10.95 -5.96 14.77
CA TYR A 41 -12.23 -6.40 15.33
C TYR A 41 -13.34 -5.60 14.67
N GLU A 42 -14.35 -6.29 14.15
CA GLU A 42 -15.50 -5.66 13.52
C GLU A 42 -16.78 -6.31 14.08
N GLU A 43 -17.78 -5.49 14.39
CA GLU A 43 -19.08 -5.97 14.87
C GLU A 43 -20.01 -6.17 13.68
N LEU A 44 -20.51 -7.40 13.50
CA LEU A 44 -21.35 -7.77 12.37
C LEU A 44 -22.70 -8.30 12.88
N ASP A 45 -23.76 -8.03 12.11
CA ASP A 45 -25.10 -8.59 12.34
C ASP A 45 -25.20 -10.01 11.78
N GLU A 46 -26.15 -10.81 12.26
CA GLU A 46 -26.45 -12.15 11.72
C GLU A 46 -26.87 -12.08 10.24
N ASP A 47 -26.57 -13.12 9.47
CA ASP A 47 -26.84 -13.22 8.02
C ASP A 47 -26.20 -12.11 7.15
N THR A 48 -25.17 -11.42 7.65
CA THR A 48 -24.39 -10.44 6.90
C THR A 48 -23.25 -11.12 6.12
N LYS A 49 -23.13 -10.83 4.82
CA LYS A 49 -21.96 -11.22 4.04
C LYS A 49 -20.78 -10.28 4.32
N PHE A 50 -19.61 -10.83 4.54
CA PHE A 50 -18.35 -10.09 4.55
C PHE A 50 -17.32 -10.71 3.62
N ASP A 51 -16.45 -9.85 3.09
CA ASP A 51 -15.36 -10.17 2.19
C ASP A 51 -14.08 -9.52 2.74
N ILE A 52 -13.01 -10.31 2.79
CA ILE A 52 -11.71 -9.88 3.28
C ILE A 52 -10.69 -10.15 2.19
N ASP A 53 -9.98 -9.09 1.79
CA ASP A 53 -8.87 -9.17 0.87
C ASP A 53 -7.62 -8.66 1.56
N PHE A 54 -6.51 -9.38 1.44
CA PHE A 54 -5.23 -8.89 1.95
C PHE A 54 -4.09 -9.15 0.99
N GLN A 55 -3.08 -8.27 1.06
CA GLN A 55 -1.84 -8.42 0.31
C GLN A 55 -0.67 -7.86 1.10
N VAL A 56 0.43 -8.63 1.13
CA VAL A 56 1.70 -8.17 1.70
C VAL A 56 2.42 -7.32 0.66
N ILE A 57 2.56 -6.03 0.93
CA ILE A 57 3.20 -5.05 0.03
C ILE A 57 4.73 -5.17 0.10
N SER A 58 5.27 -5.36 1.31
CA SER A 58 6.71 -5.36 1.56
C SER A 58 7.10 -6.24 2.75
N GLY A 59 8.39 -6.62 2.81
CA GLY A 59 8.99 -7.30 3.97
C GLY A 59 9.27 -8.79 3.77
N GLY A 60 10.53 -9.20 3.97
CA GLY A 60 10.95 -10.60 3.94
C GLY A 60 10.57 -11.33 2.64
N ASN A 61 9.88 -12.48 2.77
CA ASN A 61 9.35 -13.27 1.65
C ASN A 61 7.96 -12.83 1.19
N TYR A 62 7.49 -11.66 1.63
CA TYR A 62 6.15 -11.13 1.33
C TYR A 62 5.02 -12.06 1.81
N ASP A 63 5.21 -12.79 2.90
CA ASP A 63 4.28 -13.78 3.44
C ASP A 63 3.72 -13.39 4.83
N VAL A 64 2.50 -13.76 5.19
CA VAL A 64 1.95 -13.55 6.54
C VAL A 64 1.03 -14.70 6.93
N ASP A 65 0.92 -15.00 8.22
CA ASP A 65 -0.10 -15.93 8.73
C ASP A 65 -1.38 -15.13 9.02
N CYS A 66 -2.52 -15.58 8.49
CA CYS A 66 -3.81 -14.91 8.64
C CYS A 66 -4.84 -15.90 9.19
N PHE A 67 -5.54 -15.50 10.24
CA PHE A 67 -6.64 -16.30 10.76
C PHE A 67 -7.79 -15.42 11.25
N ILE A 68 -9.00 -15.95 11.11
CA ILE A 68 -10.26 -15.26 11.37
C ILE A 68 -11.07 -16.10 12.33
N THR A 69 -11.61 -15.48 13.36
CA THR A 69 -12.49 -16.13 14.34
C THR A 69 -13.83 -15.42 14.46
N ASP A 70 -14.87 -16.22 14.68
CA ASP A 70 -16.21 -15.73 15.00
C ASP A 70 -16.32 -15.21 16.46
N PRO A 71 -17.48 -14.68 16.88
CA PRO A 71 -17.70 -14.19 18.24
C PRO A 71 -17.58 -15.26 19.33
N GLN A 72 -17.68 -16.54 18.97
CA GLN A 72 -17.50 -17.68 19.87
C GLN A 72 -16.05 -18.21 19.89
N ASN A 73 -15.13 -17.58 19.14
CA ASN A 73 -13.75 -18.00 18.92
C ASN A 73 -13.60 -19.28 18.08
N ASN A 74 -14.60 -19.66 17.30
CA ASN A 74 -14.43 -20.70 16.30
C ASN A 74 -13.62 -20.12 15.13
N VAL A 75 -12.66 -20.91 14.63
CA VAL A 75 -11.80 -20.51 13.52
C VAL A 75 -12.55 -20.70 12.21
N LEU A 76 -12.77 -19.62 11.48
CA LEU A 76 -13.43 -19.61 10.18
C LEU A 76 -12.44 -19.72 9.03
N TYR A 77 -11.25 -19.14 9.23
CA TYR A 77 -10.17 -19.11 8.26
C TYR A 77 -8.84 -19.18 8.98
N ASN A 78 -7.89 -19.93 8.46
CA ASN A 78 -6.55 -20.07 9.03
C ASN A 78 -5.58 -20.53 7.95
N GLU A 79 -4.88 -19.58 7.36
CA GLU A 79 -3.91 -19.83 6.32
C GLU A 79 -2.55 -19.26 6.73
N GLN A 80 -1.50 -20.02 6.42
CA GLN A 80 -0.13 -19.70 6.81
C GLN A 80 0.70 -19.27 5.61
N LYS A 81 1.62 -18.34 5.84
CA LYS A 81 2.61 -17.83 4.87
C LYS A 81 2.01 -17.45 3.51
N LYS A 82 0.87 -16.77 3.52
CA LYS A 82 0.22 -16.27 2.30
C LYS A 82 0.75 -14.89 1.94
N GLN A 83 0.96 -14.67 0.64
CA GLN A 83 1.35 -13.35 0.12
C GLN A 83 0.15 -12.47 -0.19
N TYR A 84 -0.91 -13.10 -0.67
CA TYR A 84 -2.21 -12.52 -0.91
C TYR A 84 -3.24 -13.65 -0.75
N ASP A 85 -4.42 -13.32 -0.25
CA ASP A 85 -5.59 -14.19 -0.30
C ASP A 85 -6.88 -13.38 -0.21
N SER A 86 -7.99 -14.04 -0.57
CA SER A 86 -9.34 -13.48 -0.51
C SER A 86 -10.27 -14.47 0.17
N PHE A 87 -11.05 -14.02 1.14
CA PHE A 87 -11.97 -14.85 1.90
C PHE A 87 -13.34 -14.20 2.04
N SER A 88 -14.39 -14.93 1.63
CA SER A 88 -15.79 -14.51 1.74
C SER A 88 -16.55 -15.44 2.65
N HIS A 89 -17.35 -14.89 3.57
CA HIS A 89 -18.18 -15.68 4.46
C HIS A 89 -19.47 -14.94 4.84
N THR A 90 -20.50 -15.69 5.22
CA THR A 90 -21.76 -15.15 5.73
C THR A 90 -21.85 -15.45 7.21
N THR A 91 -22.07 -14.42 8.03
CA THR A 91 -22.10 -14.53 9.49
C THR A 91 -23.25 -15.40 9.97
N ALA A 92 -22.95 -16.45 10.73
CA ALA A 92 -23.97 -17.30 11.34
C ALA A 92 -24.63 -16.69 12.58
N MET A 93 -24.04 -15.64 13.17
CA MET A 93 -24.56 -14.98 14.36
C MET A 93 -24.02 -13.57 14.49
N SER A 94 -24.78 -12.70 15.14
CA SER A 94 -24.34 -11.33 15.44
C SER A 94 -23.24 -11.32 16.52
N GLY A 95 -22.25 -10.46 16.34
CA GLY A 95 -21.20 -10.20 17.33
C GLY A 95 -19.90 -9.72 16.73
N VAL A 96 -18.84 -9.73 17.54
CA VAL A 96 -17.51 -9.25 17.14
C VAL A 96 -16.72 -10.35 16.45
N TYR A 97 -16.45 -10.14 15.16
CA TYR A 97 -15.53 -10.95 14.37
C TYR A 97 -14.12 -10.41 14.50
N LYS A 98 -13.14 -11.32 14.56
CA LYS A 98 -11.73 -10.98 14.79
C LYS A 98 -10.87 -11.51 13.66
N ILE A 99 -10.11 -10.63 13.03
CA ILE A 99 -9.11 -10.95 12.01
C ILE A 99 -7.74 -10.69 12.60
N CYS A 100 -6.80 -11.61 12.44
CA CYS A 100 -5.45 -11.42 12.92
C CYS A 100 -4.41 -11.78 11.86
N PHE A 101 -3.36 -10.98 11.84
CA PHE A 101 -2.16 -11.19 11.05
C PHE A 101 -0.99 -11.44 11.99
N SER A 102 -0.24 -12.52 11.77
CA SER A 102 0.94 -12.87 12.56
C SER A 102 2.20 -12.90 11.71
N ASN A 103 3.24 -12.26 12.25
CA ASN A 103 4.61 -12.26 11.76
C ASN A 103 5.58 -12.86 12.80
N GLU A 104 5.06 -13.71 13.70
CA GLU A 104 5.84 -14.39 14.74
C GLU A 104 7.02 -15.22 14.16
N PHE A 105 6.90 -15.67 12.91
CA PHE A 105 7.95 -16.45 12.24
C PHE A 105 9.12 -15.63 11.69
N SER A 106 9.01 -14.30 11.60
CA SER A 106 10.10 -13.44 11.12
C SER A 106 10.81 -12.78 12.30
N THR A 107 12.10 -13.07 12.45
CA THR A 107 12.92 -12.56 13.57
C THR A 107 13.52 -11.17 13.32
N PHE A 108 13.59 -10.72 12.07
CA PHE A 108 14.36 -9.51 11.70
C PHE A 108 13.68 -8.62 10.65
N THR A 109 12.52 -9.02 10.14
CA THR A 109 11.84 -8.30 9.06
C THR A 109 10.42 -7.99 9.45
N HIS A 110 10.10 -6.70 9.54
CA HIS A 110 8.74 -6.20 9.57
C HIS A 110 8.09 -6.38 8.18
N LYS A 111 6.76 -6.33 8.15
CA LYS A 111 5.95 -6.49 6.95
C LYS A 111 4.98 -5.32 6.82
N THR A 112 4.70 -4.88 5.61
CA THR A 112 3.60 -3.94 5.36
C THR A 112 2.46 -4.70 4.71
N VAL A 113 1.30 -4.72 5.36
CA VAL A 113 0.12 -5.47 4.93
C VAL A 113 -1.00 -4.52 4.57
N TYR A 114 -1.56 -4.69 3.38
CA TYR A 114 -2.82 -4.12 2.95
C TYR A 114 -3.96 -5.07 3.33
N LEU A 115 -5.00 -4.54 3.96
CA LEU A 115 -6.22 -5.22 4.35
C LEU A 115 -7.40 -4.41 3.80
N GLU A 116 -8.33 -5.09 3.16
CA GLU A 116 -9.65 -4.57 2.83
C GLU A 116 -10.69 -5.44 3.51
N PHE A 117 -11.52 -4.84 4.36
CA PHE A 117 -12.63 -5.49 5.04
C PHE A 117 -13.92 -4.86 4.52
N ARG A 118 -14.69 -5.63 3.77
CA ARG A 118 -16.02 -5.24 3.27
C ARG A 118 -17.07 -6.05 3.99
N HIS A 119 -18.11 -5.40 4.49
CA HIS A 119 -19.22 -6.06 5.14
C HIS A 119 -20.54 -5.37 4.80
N GLY A 120 -21.62 -6.14 4.84
CA GLY A 120 -22.95 -5.64 4.52
C GLY A 120 -23.24 -5.67 3.02
N ASP A 121 -24.53 -5.63 2.71
CA ASP A 121 -24.99 -5.37 1.36
C ASP A 121 -24.82 -3.87 1.05
N GLU A 122 -24.37 -3.60 -0.17
CA GLU A 122 -24.24 -2.22 -0.66
C GLU A 122 -25.62 -1.54 -0.61
N GLN A 123 -25.71 -0.39 0.06
CA GLN A 123 -26.99 0.30 0.21
C GLN A 123 -27.60 0.55 -1.17
N PRO A 124 -28.90 0.24 -1.36
CA PRO A 124 -29.55 0.44 -2.64
C PRO A 124 -29.51 1.93 -3.01
N LEU A 125 -28.96 2.22 -4.20
CA LEU A 125 -28.77 3.59 -4.70
C LEU A 125 -30.08 4.38 -4.82
N LEU A 126 -31.17 3.66 -5.08
CA LEU A 126 -32.49 4.21 -5.27
C LEU A 126 -33.45 3.47 -4.37
N GLN A 127 -34.33 4.23 -3.71
CA GLN A 127 -35.38 3.70 -2.86
C GLN A 127 -36.35 2.78 -3.62
N SER A 128 -36.45 2.95 -4.94
CA SER A 128 -37.21 2.08 -5.84
C SER A 128 -36.62 0.68 -6.00
N MET A 129 -35.33 0.48 -5.73
CA MET A 129 -34.70 -0.87 -5.73
C MET A 129 -35.12 -1.72 -4.53
N THR A 130 -35.59 -1.08 -3.44
CA THR A 130 -36.16 -1.77 -2.27
C THR A 130 -37.65 -2.11 -2.48
N SER A 131 -38.29 -1.51 -3.49
CA SER A 131 -39.69 -1.74 -3.83
C SER A 131 -39.82 -2.86 -4.88
N VAL A 132 -40.86 -3.69 -4.80
CA VAL A 132 -41.15 -4.75 -5.79
C VAL A 132 -41.66 -4.18 -7.14
N THR A 133 -41.54 -2.87 -7.33
CA THR A 133 -41.98 -2.16 -8.53
C THR A 133 -40.93 -2.27 -9.62
N ALA A 134 -41.35 -2.48 -10.88
CA ALA A 134 -40.43 -2.51 -12.01
C ALA A 134 -39.68 -1.19 -12.14
N LEU A 135 -38.35 -1.26 -12.24
CA LEU A 135 -37.50 -0.09 -12.46
C LEU A 135 -37.85 0.58 -13.79
N THR A 136 -37.87 1.91 -13.80
CA THR A 136 -37.97 2.71 -15.02
C THR A 136 -36.69 2.58 -15.86
N GLN A 137 -36.75 2.90 -17.16
CA GLN A 137 -35.56 2.85 -18.04
C GLN A 137 -34.39 3.71 -17.52
N LEU A 138 -34.67 4.84 -16.87
CA LEU A 138 -33.65 5.71 -16.29
C LEU A 138 -33.02 5.11 -15.03
N GLU A 139 -33.82 4.49 -14.16
CA GLU A 139 -33.32 3.81 -12.96
C GLU A 139 -32.46 2.60 -13.34
N SER A 140 -32.89 1.79 -14.30
CA SER A 140 -32.10 0.67 -14.83
C SER A 140 -30.75 1.14 -15.40
N SER A 141 -30.74 2.23 -16.16
CA SER A 141 -29.50 2.81 -16.70
C SER A 141 -28.58 3.33 -15.59
N CYS A 142 -29.14 3.96 -14.54
CA CYS A 142 -28.36 4.43 -13.39
C CYS A 142 -27.69 3.28 -12.64
N VAL A 143 -28.41 2.19 -12.41
CA VAL A 143 -27.89 0.98 -11.74
C VAL A 143 -26.76 0.36 -12.55
N SER A 144 -26.93 0.26 -13.87
CA SER A 144 -25.88 -0.26 -14.76
C SER A 144 -24.62 0.62 -14.73
N ILE A 145 -24.76 1.94 -14.73
CA ILE A 145 -23.61 2.86 -14.61
C ILE A 145 -22.91 2.67 -13.27
N HIS A 146 -23.66 2.52 -12.18
CA HIS A 146 -23.07 2.30 -10.86
C HIS A 146 -22.27 1.00 -10.78
N GLU A 147 -22.81 -0.10 -11.32
CA GLU A 147 -22.10 -1.37 -11.37
C GLU A 147 -20.77 -1.24 -12.15
N ILE A 148 -20.79 -0.53 -13.28
CA ILE A 148 -19.57 -0.25 -14.05
C ILE A 148 -18.59 0.62 -13.23
N LEU A 149 -19.08 1.66 -12.55
CA LEU A 149 -18.24 2.53 -11.72
C LEU A 149 -17.61 1.78 -10.54
N LYS A 150 -18.33 0.83 -9.95
CA LYS A 150 -17.81 -0.05 -8.90
C LYS A 150 -16.64 -0.89 -9.42
N VAL A 151 -16.81 -1.54 -10.57
CA VAL A 151 -15.73 -2.32 -11.22
C VAL A 151 -14.52 -1.44 -11.53
N VAL A 152 -14.75 -0.19 -11.98
CA VAL A 152 -13.67 0.77 -12.22
C VAL A 152 -12.97 1.15 -10.92
N GLY A 153 -13.70 1.37 -9.83
CA GLY A 153 -13.14 1.65 -8.50
C GLY A 153 -12.23 0.52 -8.03
N GLU A 154 -12.72 -0.71 -8.04
CA GLU A 154 -11.94 -1.91 -7.66
C GLU A 154 -10.70 -2.07 -8.55
N SER A 155 -10.83 -1.83 -9.85
CA SER A 155 -9.70 -1.84 -10.77
C SER A 155 -8.65 -0.77 -10.41
N GLN A 156 -9.08 0.44 -10.05
CA GLN A 156 -8.16 1.51 -9.63
C GLN A 156 -7.40 1.14 -8.36
N THR A 157 -8.08 0.56 -7.36
CA THR A 157 -7.42 0.05 -6.14
C THR A 157 -6.38 -1.00 -6.51
N TRP A 158 -6.72 -1.95 -7.39
CA TRP A 158 -5.77 -2.96 -7.86
C TRP A 158 -4.54 -2.34 -8.52
N TYR A 159 -4.72 -1.37 -9.43
CA TYR A 159 -3.59 -0.69 -10.09
C TYR A 159 -2.72 0.10 -9.10
N ARG A 160 -3.34 0.79 -8.12
CA ARG A 160 -2.61 1.53 -7.09
C ARG A 160 -1.76 0.60 -6.22
N LEU A 161 -2.32 -0.54 -5.82
CA LEU A 161 -1.61 -1.54 -5.01
C LEU A 161 -0.46 -2.18 -5.79
N ARG A 162 -0.70 -2.53 -7.07
CA ARG A 162 0.32 -3.02 -8.00
C ARG A 162 1.46 -2.02 -8.17
N GLU A 163 1.15 -0.74 -8.36
CA GLU A 163 2.13 0.33 -8.50
C GLU A 163 2.97 0.49 -7.22
N ALA A 164 2.34 0.48 -6.04
CA ALA A 164 3.06 0.57 -4.77
C ALA A 164 4.06 -0.58 -4.57
N TYR A 165 3.64 -1.81 -4.89
CA TYR A 165 4.50 -3.00 -4.87
C TYR A 165 5.66 -2.88 -5.88
N ASP A 166 5.35 -2.56 -7.14
CA ASP A 166 6.35 -2.47 -8.20
C ASP A 166 7.34 -1.31 -7.95
N ARG A 167 6.88 -0.20 -7.36
CA ARG A 167 7.72 0.94 -6.97
C ARG A 167 8.75 0.54 -5.91
N THR A 168 8.33 -0.18 -4.87
CA THR A 168 9.23 -0.68 -3.83
C THR A 168 10.33 -1.57 -4.43
N LYS A 169 9.94 -2.47 -5.35
CA LYS A 169 10.89 -3.32 -6.07
C LYS A 169 11.86 -2.51 -6.93
N ALA A 170 11.36 -1.49 -7.64
CA ALA A 170 12.18 -0.63 -8.49
C ALA A 170 13.23 0.15 -7.68
N GLU A 171 12.86 0.70 -6.53
CA GLU A 171 13.77 1.43 -5.63
C GLU A 171 14.90 0.51 -5.12
N HIS A 172 14.58 -0.72 -4.71
CA HIS A 172 15.60 -1.71 -4.31
C HIS A 172 16.55 -2.11 -5.44
N LEU A 173 16.03 -2.30 -6.65
CA LEU A 173 16.85 -2.63 -7.82
C LEU A 173 17.77 -1.47 -8.19
N LEU A 174 17.23 -0.25 -8.21
CA LEU A 174 17.99 0.96 -8.49
C LEU A 174 19.16 1.09 -7.53
N GLN A 175 18.91 1.00 -6.22
CA GLN A 175 19.95 1.13 -5.20
C GLN A 175 21.09 0.11 -5.39
N ARG A 176 20.74 -1.16 -5.67
CA ARG A 176 21.73 -2.21 -5.93
C ARG A 176 22.57 -1.91 -7.17
N VAL A 177 21.93 -1.54 -8.27
CA VAL A 177 22.62 -1.18 -9.53
C VAL A 177 23.54 0.01 -9.30
N THR A 178 23.07 1.06 -8.63
CA THR A 178 23.87 2.24 -8.32
C THR A 178 25.14 1.88 -7.53
N TYR A 179 25.04 1.03 -6.49
CA TYR A 179 26.24 0.61 -5.75
C TYR A 179 27.23 -0.20 -6.59
N TRP A 180 26.74 -1.11 -7.44
CA TRP A 180 27.60 -1.86 -8.36
C TRP A 180 28.28 -0.94 -9.38
N SER A 181 27.55 0.01 -9.97
CA SER A 181 28.11 0.98 -10.93
C SER A 181 29.14 1.91 -10.29
N ILE A 182 28.93 2.34 -9.03
CA ILE A 182 29.93 3.11 -8.29
C ILE A 182 31.21 2.27 -8.11
N GLY A 183 31.07 0.99 -7.73
CA GLY A 183 32.20 0.07 -7.58
C GLY A 183 33.01 -0.11 -8.87
N GLU A 184 32.33 -0.34 -10.00
CA GLU A 184 32.98 -0.46 -11.32
C GLU A 184 33.69 0.83 -11.73
N THR A 185 33.07 1.99 -11.49
CA THR A 185 33.67 3.30 -11.78
C THR A 185 34.96 3.50 -11.00
N VAL A 186 34.98 3.18 -9.70
CA VAL A 186 36.18 3.25 -8.86
C VAL A 186 37.27 2.28 -9.36
N LEU A 187 36.89 1.06 -9.75
CA LEU A 187 37.82 0.07 -10.29
C LEU A 187 38.51 0.58 -11.57
N LEU A 188 37.76 1.21 -12.48
CA LEU A 188 38.32 1.81 -13.70
C LEU A 188 39.34 2.92 -13.39
N PHE A 189 39.07 3.77 -12.39
CA PHE A 189 40.03 4.78 -11.96
C PHE A 189 41.31 4.16 -11.41
N VAL A 190 41.20 3.11 -10.58
CA VAL A 190 42.37 2.40 -10.02
C VAL A 190 43.22 1.77 -11.14
N ILE A 191 42.57 1.12 -12.11
CA ILE A 191 43.26 0.54 -13.27
C ILE A 191 43.95 1.65 -14.08
N GLY A 192 43.26 2.78 -14.35
CA GLY A 192 43.82 3.90 -15.09
C GLY A 192 45.06 4.51 -14.42
N ILE A 193 45.01 4.75 -13.10
CA ILE A 193 46.17 5.23 -12.33
C ILE A 193 47.30 4.20 -12.37
N GLY A 194 46.98 2.91 -12.16
CA GLY A 194 47.95 1.82 -12.20
C GLY A 194 48.66 1.73 -13.54
N GLN A 195 47.93 1.85 -14.66
CA GLN A 195 48.49 1.88 -16.01
C GLN A 195 49.48 3.03 -16.19
N VAL A 196 49.15 4.24 -15.74
CA VAL A 196 50.04 5.41 -15.82
C VAL A 196 51.29 5.22 -14.98
N MET A 197 51.17 4.69 -13.76
CA MET A 197 52.32 4.41 -12.88
C MET A 197 53.26 3.37 -13.48
N LEU A 198 52.73 2.28 -14.04
CA LEU A 198 53.52 1.24 -14.71
C LEU A 198 54.27 1.80 -15.92
N LEU A 199 53.60 2.57 -16.79
CA LEU A 199 54.25 3.21 -17.93
C LEU A 199 55.35 4.16 -17.48
N ARG A 200 55.10 4.99 -16.46
CA ARG A 200 56.16 5.87 -15.89
C ARG A 200 57.34 5.08 -15.34
N SER A 201 57.10 3.93 -14.72
CA SER A 201 58.17 3.06 -14.20
C SER A 201 59.04 2.47 -15.32
N PHE A 202 58.48 2.14 -16.48
CA PHE A 202 59.26 1.64 -17.63
C PHE A 202 60.13 2.72 -18.26
N PHE A 203 59.67 3.97 -18.28
CA PHE A 203 60.41 5.08 -18.90
C PHE A 203 61.32 5.86 -17.94
N THR A 204 61.28 5.57 -16.63
CA THR A 204 62.18 6.20 -15.66
C THR A 204 63.44 5.35 -15.49
N GLU A 205 64.50 5.67 -16.24
CA GLU A 205 65.84 5.12 -15.95
C GLU A 205 66.30 5.58 -14.57
N LYS A 206 66.73 4.64 -13.72
CA LYS A 206 67.48 4.96 -12.50
C LYS A 206 68.75 5.70 -12.93
N LYS A 207 68.81 7.02 -12.69
CA LYS A 207 70.09 7.75 -12.67
C LYS A 207 70.96 7.09 -11.61
N GLY A 208 71.82 6.18 -12.05
CA GLY A 208 72.87 5.60 -11.22
C GLY A 208 73.69 6.76 -10.67
N SER A 209 73.62 6.96 -9.36
CA SER A 209 74.60 7.78 -8.66
C SER A 209 75.93 7.04 -8.79
N VAL A 210 76.71 7.40 -9.81
CA VAL A 210 78.12 7.04 -9.85
C VAL A 210 78.77 7.90 -8.76
N ALA A 211 78.86 7.31 -7.57
CA ALA A 211 79.73 7.82 -6.53
C ALA A 211 81.16 7.79 -7.09
N ALA A 212 81.67 8.97 -7.45
CA ALA A 212 83.06 9.17 -7.83
C ALA A 212 83.94 8.69 -6.68
N THR A 213 84.51 7.49 -6.83
CA THR A 213 85.57 7.00 -5.96
C THR A 213 86.89 7.33 -6.64
N THR A 214 87.49 8.39 -6.09
CA THR A 214 88.91 8.70 -5.91
C THR A 214 89.91 8.24 -6.97
#